data_AF-A0AA39QVQ7-F1
#
_entry.id   AF-A0AA39QVQ7-F1
#
_cell.length_a   1.000
_cell.length_b   1.000
_cell.length_c   1.000
_cell.angle_alpha   90.00
_cell.angle_beta   90.00
_cell.angle_gamma   90.00
#
_symmetry.space_group_name_H-M   'P 1'
#
loop_
_entity.id
_entity.type
_entity.pdbx_description
1 polymer ?
#
loop_
_entity_poly.entity_id
_entity_poly.type
_entity_poly.pdbx_seq_one_letter_code
_entity_poly.pdbx_strand_id
1 'polypeptide(L)'
;MGYASTHYWDTNHEPEKWAAAFPKIVEDATLIIANAKHPTAGPLDGDDPRTVSATDGIRLNGMYEDHEPFELTPGPNHDYCKTARKPYDETVTAILIRAKVRAGSAINISSDGDWYEWRAGRELVARVWPKEKAACPFDRTSCRDYDDRSNNEGAYRGGKLPDWACPVPGCYKTFWEREDNLMAHITDVHLTADERKPGYISPGEATALGLGSIDARF
;
A
#
# COMPACT_ATOMS: atom_id res chain seq x y z
N MET A 1 13.04 -18.55 -13.89
CA MET A 1 13.45 -18.56 -12.47
C MET A 1 12.70 -17.41 -11.82
N GLY A 2 11.75 -17.70 -10.92
CA GLY A 2 10.93 -16.65 -10.28
C GLY A 2 11.76 -15.96 -9.19
N TYR A 3 11.92 -14.65 -9.29
CA TYR A 3 12.69 -13.85 -8.33
C TYR A 3 12.00 -13.89 -6.96
N ALA A 4 12.77 -14.16 -5.90
CA ALA A 4 12.31 -14.04 -4.53
C ALA A 4 11.97 -12.57 -4.23
N SER A 5 10.92 -12.31 -3.46
CA SER A 5 10.59 -10.95 -3.01
C SER A 5 11.60 -10.50 -1.95
N THR A 6 12.56 -9.67 -2.36
CA THR A 6 13.52 -9.00 -1.47
C THR A 6 13.06 -7.59 -1.15
N HIS A 7 13.10 -7.20 0.11
CA HIS A 7 12.77 -5.85 0.57
C HIS A 7 13.97 -5.24 1.26
N TYR A 8 14.32 -4.02 0.89
CA TYR A 8 15.49 -3.29 1.38
C TYR A 8 15.06 -2.04 2.14
N TRP A 9 15.83 -1.67 3.17
CA TRP A 9 15.65 -0.40 3.87
C TRP A 9 16.99 0.21 4.28
N ASP A 10 17.05 1.54 4.22
CA ASP A 10 18.20 2.35 4.67
C ASP A 10 17.71 3.43 5.64
N THR A 11 18.25 3.44 6.86
CA THR A 11 17.90 4.37 7.94
C THR A 11 19.05 5.27 8.33
N ASN A 12 20.14 5.29 7.55
CA ASN A 12 21.35 6.05 7.86
C ASN A 12 21.23 7.57 7.61
N HIS A 13 20.22 8.02 6.86
CA HIS A 13 20.14 9.39 6.37
C HIS A 13 19.78 10.42 7.46
N GLU A 14 18.78 10.12 8.32
CA GLU A 14 18.36 10.98 9.43
C GLU A 14 18.25 10.14 10.72
N PRO A 15 19.38 9.68 11.29
CA PRO A 15 19.40 8.66 12.35
C PRO A 15 18.67 9.08 13.63
N GLU A 16 18.73 10.37 14.00
CA GLU A 16 18.01 10.89 15.16
C GLU A 16 16.49 10.86 14.96
N LYS A 17 16.02 11.20 13.76
CA LYS A 17 14.60 11.16 13.41
C LYS A 17 14.09 9.73 13.28
N TRP A 18 14.92 8.83 12.75
CA TRP A 18 14.66 7.39 12.74
C TRP A 18 14.46 6.87 14.17
N ALA A 19 15.43 7.10 15.05
CA ALA A 19 15.37 6.69 16.45
C ALA A 19 14.16 7.28 17.18
N ALA A 20 13.81 8.55 16.92
CA ALA A 20 12.64 9.20 17.51
C ALA A 20 11.30 8.63 17.00
N ALA A 21 11.24 8.19 15.75
CA ALA A 21 10.03 7.57 15.16
C ALA A 21 9.85 6.11 15.59
N PHE A 22 10.95 5.41 15.91
CA PHE A 22 10.97 3.97 16.14
C PHE A 22 9.96 3.46 17.19
N PRO A 23 9.76 4.11 18.35
CA PRO A 23 8.76 3.66 19.33
C PRO A 23 7.34 3.60 18.73
N LYS A 24 6.96 4.56 17.88
CA LYS A 24 5.66 4.54 17.17
C LYS A 24 5.59 3.46 16.09
N ILE A 25 6.72 3.09 15.49
CA ILE A 25 6.79 1.97 14.55
C ILE A 25 6.56 0.65 15.29
N VAL A 26 7.08 0.48 16.51
CA VAL A 26 6.85 -0.69 17.36
C VAL A 26 5.38 -0.80 17.80
N GLU A 27 4.74 0.31 18.15
CA GLU A 27 3.29 0.34 18.41
C GLU A 27 2.49 -0.11 17.17
N ASP A 28 2.81 0.44 16.00
CA ASP A 28 2.16 0.06 14.73
C ASP A 28 2.42 -1.41 14.38
N ALA A 29 3.64 -1.91 14.54
CA ALA A 29 4.00 -3.31 14.29
C ALA A 29 3.22 -4.27 15.19
N THR A 30 3.02 -3.90 16.46
CA THR A 30 2.18 -4.67 17.40
C THR A 30 0.75 -4.82 16.88
N LEU A 31 0.17 -3.74 16.37
CA LEU A 31 -1.18 -3.76 15.79
C LEU A 31 -1.25 -4.56 14.50
N ILE A 32 -0.23 -4.45 13.63
CA ILE A 32 -0.12 -5.22 12.39
C ILE A 32 -0.10 -6.71 12.71
N ILE A 33 0.79 -7.15 13.60
CA ILE A 33 0.94 -8.57 13.97
C ILE A 33 -0.36 -9.12 14.54
N ALA A 34 -1.09 -8.34 15.34
CA ALA A 34 -2.38 -8.76 15.91
C ALA A 34 -3.52 -8.89 14.86
N ASN A 35 -3.37 -8.27 13.68
CA ASN A 35 -4.40 -8.22 12.63
C ASN A 35 -3.98 -8.92 11.31
N ALA A 36 -2.75 -9.46 11.27
CA ALA A 36 -2.24 -10.23 10.15
C ALA A 36 -3.03 -11.52 9.98
N LYS A 37 -3.25 -11.95 8.73
CA LYS A 37 -3.94 -13.22 8.46
C LYS A 37 -3.05 -14.41 8.79
N HIS A 38 -1.74 -14.22 8.67
CA HIS A 38 -0.73 -15.26 8.85
C HIS A 38 0.11 -14.98 10.11
N PRO A 39 0.22 -15.96 11.03
CA PRO A 39 0.99 -15.77 12.24
C PRO A 39 2.49 -15.72 11.95
N THR A 40 3.20 -14.95 12.77
CA THR A 40 4.66 -14.80 12.74
C THR A 40 5.29 -15.34 14.02
N ALA A 41 6.44 -15.98 13.89
CA ALA A 41 7.31 -16.43 14.99
C ALA A 41 8.56 -15.54 15.10
N GLY A 42 9.50 -15.93 15.95
CA GLY A 42 10.82 -15.33 16.08
C GLY A 42 11.73 -15.60 14.88
N PRO A 43 12.91 -14.96 14.84
CA PRO A 43 13.80 -15.01 13.68
C PRO A 43 14.36 -16.38 13.31
N LEU A 44 14.59 -17.28 14.29
CA LEU A 44 15.36 -18.51 14.07
C LEU A 44 14.52 -19.74 13.69
N ASP A 45 13.42 -19.98 14.38
CA ASP A 45 12.51 -21.10 14.14
C ASP A 45 11.09 -20.82 14.70
N GLY A 46 10.11 -21.64 14.29
CA GLY A 46 8.68 -21.42 14.58
C GLY A 46 8.28 -21.37 16.06
N ASP A 47 9.18 -21.81 16.97
CA ASP A 47 9.00 -21.79 18.43
C ASP A 47 9.73 -20.61 19.11
N ASP A 48 10.63 -19.91 18.42
CA ASP A 48 11.32 -18.73 18.94
C ASP A 48 10.31 -17.58 19.15
N PRO A 49 10.31 -16.88 20.30
CA PRO A 49 9.47 -15.71 20.46
C PRO A 49 9.92 -14.56 19.55
N ARG A 50 8.97 -14.00 18.81
CA ARG A 50 9.19 -12.73 18.10
C ARG A 50 9.59 -11.62 19.07
N THR A 51 10.45 -10.72 18.60
CA THR A 51 10.85 -9.51 19.32
C THR A 51 10.10 -8.32 18.73
N VAL A 52 9.38 -7.56 19.56
CA VAL A 52 8.71 -6.30 19.16
C VAL A 52 8.93 -5.31 20.30
N SER A 53 10.03 -4.57 20.23
CA SER A 53 10.54 -3.74 21.31
C SER A 53 11.18 -2.46 20.78
N ALA A 54 10.98 -1.34 21.48
CA ALA A 54 11.63 -0.08 21.15
C ALA A 54 13.16 -0.12 21.32
N THR A 55 13.67 -1.03 22.17
CA THR A 55 15.10 -1.18 22.43
C THR A 55 15.74 -2.25 21.56
N ASP A 56 15.08 -3.40 21.40
CA ASP A 56 15.69 -4.58 20.76
C ASP A 56 15.34 -4.72 19.27
N GLY A 57 14.38 -3.91 18.81
CA GLY A 57 13.89 -3.87 17.45
C GLY A 57 12.64 -4.72 17.23
N ILE A 58 12.34 -4.93 15.95
CA ILE A 58 11.29 -5.83 15.47
C ILE A 58 12.00 -6.97 14.76
N ARG A 59 11.90 -8.19 15.31
CA ARG A 59 12.51 -9.40 14.74
C ARG A 59 11.48 -10.50 14.67
N LEU A 60 11.21 -10.96 13.45
CA LEU A 60 10.20 -11.98 13.21
C LEU A 60 10.52 -12.80 11.96
N ASN A 61 9.89 -13.97 11.86
CA ASN A 61 9.88 -14.82 10.68
C ASN A 61 8.49 -15.46 10.52
N GLY A 62 8.28 -16.23 9.46
CA GLY A 62 7.06 -17.01 9.29
C GLY A 62 6.94 -18.12 10.33
N MET A 63 5.76 -18.34 10.91
CA MET A 63 5.57 -19.39 11.93
C MET A 63 5.59 -20.81 11.34
N TYR A 64 5.02 -20.99 10.15
CA TYR A 64 4.94 -22.29 9.47
C TYR A 64 5.66 -22.33 8.12
N GLU A 65 5.86 -21.15 7.54
CA GLU A 65 6.47 -20.94 6.25
C GLU A 65 7.41 -19.74 6.36
N ASP A 66 8.66 -20.03 6.72
CA ASP A 66 9.75 -19.07 6.86
C ASP A 66 10.61 -18.99 5.59
N HIS A 67 11.49 -17.99 5.55
CA HIS A 67 12.59 -17.93 4.58
C HIS A 67 13.84 -17.26 5.14
N GLU A 68 13.84 -15.94 5.24
CA GLU A 68 14.85 -15.15 5.95
C GLU A 68 14.16 -14.28 7.01
N PRO A 69 14.75 -14.12 8.21
CA PRO A 69 14.18 -13.28 9.24
C PRO A 69 14.08 -11.82 8.80
N PHE A 70 13.02 -11.14 9.22
CA PHE A 70 12.89 -9.70 9.12
C PHE A 70 13.40 -9.05 10.40
N GLU A 71 14.38 -8.15 10.28
CA GLU A 71 15.00 -7.44 11.41
C GLU A 71 15.04 -5.93 11.19
N LEU A 72 14.18 -5.19 11.89
CA LEU A 72 14.18 -3.73 11.88
C LEU A 72 14.66 -3.22 13.23
N THR A 73 15.74 -2.44 13.26
CA THR A 73 16.41 -2.01 14.50
C THR A 73 16.27 -0.50 14.73
N PRO A 74 16.31 -0.02 16.00
CA PRO A 74 16.20 1.41 16.30
C PRO A 74 17.42 2.23 15.89
N GLY A 75 18.56 1.57 15.60
CA GLY A 75 19.78 2.22 15.14
C GLY A 75 19.79 2.46 13.63
N PRO A 76 20.72 3.30 13.14
CA PRO A 76 20.99 3.42 11.71
C PRO A 76 21.51 2.09 11.15
N ASN A 77 20.92 1.62 10.07
CA ASN A 77 21.29 0.39 9.37
C ASN A 77 20.93 0.49 7.89
N HIS A 78 21.59 -0.33 7.07
CA HIS A 78 21.14 -0.66 5.72
C HIS A 78 21.06 -2.17 5.61
N ASP A 79 19.84 -2.69 5.45
CA ASP A 79 19.56 -4.11 5.54
C ASP A 79 18.45 -4.53 4.58
N TYR A 80 18.22 -5.84 4.49
CA TYR A 80 17.19 -6.42 3.67
C TYR A 80 16.72 -7.76 4.22
N CYS A 81 15.57 -8.23 3.73
CA CYS A 81 15.16 -9.62 3.91
C CYS A 81 14.49 -10.16 2.64
N LYS A 82 14.66 -11.45 2.39
CA LYS A 82 13.91 -12.16 1.36
C LYS A 82 12.78 -12.92 2.01
N THR A 83 11.56 -12.66 1.56
CA THR A 83 10.40 -13.40 2.03
C THR A 83 10.05 -14.56 1.12
N ALA A 84 10.60 -14.61 -0.10
CA ALA A 84 10.21 -15.59 -1.14
C ALA A 84 8.68 -15.71 -1.32
N ARG A 85 7.93 -14.61 -1.10
CA ARG A 85 6.46 -14.56 -1.13
C ARG A 85 5.79 -15.51 -0.14
N LYS A 86 6.48 -15.88 0.93
CA LYS A 86 5.92 -16.64 2.03
C LYS A 86 4.83 -15.83 2.74
N PRO A 87 3.88 -16.49 3.43
CA PRO A 87 2.70 -15.81 3.96
C PRO A 87 2.98 -14.65 4.94
N TYR A 88 4.12 -14.67 5.65
CA TYR A 88 4.52 -13.58 6.55
C TYR A 88 4.97 -12.29 5.82
N ASP A 89 5.13 -12.33 4.50
CA ASP A 89 5.38 -11.15 3.66
C ASP A 89 4.29 -10.06 3.84
N GLU A 90 3.04 -10.46 4.11
CA GLU A 90 1.94 -9.53 4.47
C GLU A 90 2.36 -8.64 5.66
N THR A 91 2.93 -9.25 6.70
CA THR A 91 3.35 -8.57 7.92
C THR A 91 4.58 -7.69 7.67
N VAL A 92 5.58 -8.20 6.95
CA VAL A 92 6.82 -7.47 6.62
C VAL A 92 6.50 -6.20 5.83
N THR A 93 5.75 -6.34 4.73
CA THR A 93 5.40 -5.21 3.85
C THR A 93 4.51 -4.19 4.58
N ALA A 94 3.57 -4.62 5.42
CA ALA A 94 2.77 -3.72 6.26
C ALA A 94 3.63 -2.92 7.26
N ILE A 95 4.61 -3.56 7.91
CA ILE A 95 5.51 -2.88 8.85
C ILE A 95 6.34 -1.83 8.12
N LEU A 96 6.89 -2.16 6.94
CA LEU A 96 7.67 -1.24 6.13
C LEU A 96 6.85 -0.04 5.64
N ILE A 97 5.60 -0.26 5.22
CA ILE A 97 4.66 0.83 4.88
C ILE A 97 4.49 1.78 6.07
N ARG A 98 4.22 1.25 7.28
CA ARG A 98 4.04 2.07 8.48
C ARG A 98 5.32 2.75 8.92
N ALA A 99 6.48 2.10 8.80
CA ALA A 99 7.77 2.71 9.05
C ALA A 99 7.96 3.97 8.18
N LYS A 100 7.62 3.90 6.88
CA LYS A 100 7.67 5.08 5.99
C LYS A 100 6.72 6.19 6.44
N VAL A 101 5.50 5.86 6.88
CA VAL A 101 4.54 6.85 7.38
C VAL A 101 5.07 7.56 8.63
N ARG A 102 5.69 6.82 9.56
CA ARG A 102 6.20 7.39 10.82
C ARG A 102 7.50 8.17 10.66
N ALA A 103 8.44 7.65 9.87
CA ALA A 103 9.79 8.18 9.76
C ALA A 103 9.96 9.13 8.55
N GLY A 104 9.07 9.08 7.57
CA GLY A 104 9.12 9.92 6.37
C GLY A 104 10.43 9.71 5.60
N SER A 105 11.20 10.79 5.46
CA SER A 105 12.51 10.79 4.79
C SER A 105 13.64 10.12 5.59
N ALA A 106 13.43 9.78 6.87
CA ALA A 106 14.45 9.09 7.68
C ALA A 106 14.61 7.59 7.36
N ILE A 107 13.73 7.05 6.52
CA ILE A 107 13.86 5.70 5.98
C ILE A 107 13.69 5.74 4.46
N ASN A 108 14.62 5.12 3.74
CA ASN A 108 14.44 4.76 2.34
C ASN A 108 14.04 3.29 2.24
N ILE A 109 13.10 2.96 1.36
CA ILE A 109 12.58 1.60 1.19
C ILE A 109 12.58 1.27 -0.30
N SER A 110 13.04 0.07 -0.65
CA SER A 110 12.92 -0.45 -2.01
C SER A 110 12.65 -1.95 -2.00
N SER A 111 12.26 -2.51 -3.14
CA SER A 111 11.95 -3.93 -3.30
C SER A 111 12.34 -4.39 -4.70
N ASP A 112 12.69 -5.67 -4.84
CA ASP A 112 12.77 -6.33 -6.14
C ASP A 112 11.38 -6.51 -6.79
N GLY A 113 10.32 -6.45 -5.98
CA GLY A 113 8.93 -6.47 -6.40
C GLY A 113 8.33 -5.07 -6.58
N ASP A 114 7.14 -5.02 -7.14
CA ASP A 114 6.41 -3.78 -7.36
C ASP A 114 5.36 -3.47 -6.26
N TRP A 115 4.74 -2.29 -6.35
CA TRP A 115 3.73 -1.88 -5.37
C TRP A 115 2.46 -2.73 -5.42
N TYR A 116 2.14 -3.32 -6.57
CA TYR A 116 1.02 -4.23 -6.72
C TYR A 116 1.27 -5.55 -5.99
N GLU A 117 2.50 -6.06 -6.00
CA GLU A 117 2.89 -7.27 -5.26
C GLU A 117 2.79 -7.09 -3.74
N TRP A 118 2.91 -5.85 -3.23
CA TRP A 118 2.71 -5.53 -1.81
C TRP A 118 1.23 -5.49 -1.37
N ARG A 119 0.29 -5.93 -2.24
CA ARG A 119 -1.16 -5.85 -2.01
C ARG A 119 -1.60 -6.37 -0.64
N ALA A 120 -1.07 -7.51 -0.20
CA ALA A 120 -1.46 -8.10 1.08
C ALA A 120 -1.15 -7.15 2.26
N GLY A 121 0.07 -6.60 2.33
CA GLY A 121 0.45 -5.63 3.36
C GLY A 121 -0.35 -4.34 3.30
N ARG A 122 -0.68 -3.85 2.10
CA ARG A 122 -1.55 -2.66 1.91
C ARG A 122 -2.94 -2.89 2.49
N GLU A 123 -3.53 -4.04 2.17
CA GLU A 123 -4.85 -4.41 2.68
C GLU A 123 -4.84 -4.56 4.20
N LEU A 124 -3.76 -5.10 4.78
CA LEU A 124 -3.58 -5.16 6.22
C LEU A 124 -3.49 -3.75 6.85
N VAL A 125 -2.68 -2.85 6.29
CA VAL A 125 -2.61 -1.45 6.76
C VAL A 125 -3.99 -0.77 6.66
N ALA A 126 -4.71 -0.95 5.56
CA ALA A 126 -6.05 -0.38 5.39
C ALA A 126 -7.09 -0.93 6.38
N ARG A 127 -6.97 -2.20 6.80
CA ARG A 127 -7.81 -2.77 7.86
C ARG A 127 -7.53 -2.12 9.22
N VAL A 128 -6.25 -1.94 9.57
CA VAL A 128 -5.85 -1.41 10.89
C VAL A 128 -6.05 0.10 10.98
N TRP A 129 -5.81 0.84 9.89
CA TRP A 129 -5.96 2.30 9.81
C TRP A 129 -6.86 2.71 8.63
N PRO A 130 -8.19 2.48 8.69
CA PRO A 130 -9.10 2.72 7.57
C PRO A 130 -9.24 4.19 7.14
N LYS A 131 -8.78 5.13 7.97
CA LYS A 131 -8.77 6.57 7.68
C LYS A 131 -7.45 7.06 7.08
N GLU A 132 -6.43 6.22 7.03
CA GLU A 132 -5.11 6.55 6.47
C GLU A 132 -4.87 5.72 5.21
N LYS A 133 -4.71 6.38 4.05
CA LYS A 133 -4.37 5.66 2.81
C LYS A 133 -2.91 5.19 2.89
N ALA A 134 -2.68 3.89 2.67
CA ALA A 134 -1.33 3.37 2.45
C ALA A 134 -0.77 3.94 1.13
N ALA A 135 0.35 4.67 1.20
CA ALA A 135 1.08 5.14 0.04
C ALA A 135 2.25 4.19 -0.28
N CYS A 136 2.61 4.10 -1.56
CA CYS A 136 3.81 3.37 -1.99
C CYS A 136 5.03 3.92 -1.22
N PRO A 137 5.77 3.09 -0.46
CA PRO A 137 6.87 3.57 0.35
C PRO A 137 8.17 3.76 -0.45
N PHE A 138 8.20 3.31 -1.71
CA PHE A 138 9.38 3.41 -2.56
C PHE A 138 9.60 4.83 -3.06
N ASP A 139 10.84 5.13 -3.44
CA ASP A 139 11.13 6.36 -4.17
C ASP A 139 10.36 6.39 -5.50
N ARG A 140 9.88 7.58 -5.90
CA ARG A 140 8.93 7.76 -7.01
C ARG A 140 9.37 7.14 -8.35
N THR A 141 10.66 6.91 -8.56
CA THR A 141 11.20 6.29 -9.78
C THR A 141 11.05 4.76 -9.82
N SER A 142 10.76 4.12 -8.70
CA SER A 142 10.61 2.66 -8.57
C SER A 142 9.19 2.19 -8.24
N CYS A 143 8.24 3.09 -7.93
CA CYS A 143 6.81 2.74 -7.88
C CYS A 143 6.28 2.54 -9.32
N ARG A 144 6.57 1.39 -9.92
CA ARG A 144 5.89 0.95 -11.16
C ARG A 144 4.60 0.23 -10.77
N ASP A 145 3.47 0.93 -10.83
CA ASP A 145 2.19 0.25 -10.97
C ASP A 145 2.13 -0.28 -12.41
N TYR A 146 2.02 -1.60 -12.60
CA TYR A 146 2.07 -2.29 -13.90
C TYR A 146 0.95 -1.92 -14.90
N ASP A 147 0.13 -0.92 -14.60
CA ASP A 147 -0.83 -0.32 -15.54
C ASP A 147 -0.18 0.67 -16.53
N ASP A 148 1.08 1.03 -16.35
CA ASP A 148 1.83 1.86 -17.30
C ASP A 148 2.39 1.02 -18.48
N ARG A 149 1.51 0.55 -19.37
CA ARG A 149 1.87 0.03 -20.69
C ARG A 149 1.76 1.08 -21.81
N SER A 150 1.93 2.35 -21.51
CA SER A 150 2.00 3.40 -22.54
C SER A 150 3.18 4.34 -22.33
N ASN A 151 4.38 3.80 -22.18
CA ASN A 151 5.59 4.59 -22.47
C ASN A 151 5.94 4.46 -23.95
N ASN A 152 5.34 5.30 -24.78
CA ASN A 152 6.14 6.00 -25.77
C ASN A 152 5.69 7.46 -25.89
N GLU A 153 6.70 8.32 -25.76
CA GLU A 153 6.74 9.76 -26.07
C GLU A 153 6.20 10.76 -25.04
N GLY A 154 7.14 11.55 -24.51
CA GLY A 154 6.90 12.97 -24.29
C GLY A 154 7.04 13.43 -22.85
N ALA A 155 8.17 14.06 -22.56
CA ALA A 155 8.36 14.93 -21.41
C ALA A 155 7.16 15.85 -21.19
N TYR A 156 6.66 15.96 -19.95
CA TYR A 156 5.84 17.10 -19.56
C TYR A 156 6.30 17.77 -18.26
N ARG A 157 6.81 18.99 -18.48
CA ARG A 157 7.00 20.07 -17.53
C ARG A 157 5.62 20.57 -17.05
N GLY A 158 5.50 20.83 -15.75
CA GLY A 158 4.66 21.90 -15.18
C GLY A 158 3.17 21.97 -15.56
N GLY A 159 2.31 21.45 -14.68
CA GLY A 159 0.95 21.96 -14.41
C GLY A 159 -0.20 21.51 -15.32
N LYS A 160 -1.11 20.67 -14.78
CA LYS A 160 -2.57 20.66 -15.04
C LYS A 160 -3.29 19.71 -14.05
N LEU A 161 -4.58 19.98 -13.83
CA LEU A 161 -5.52 19.38 -12.86
C LEU A 161 -5.64 17.84 -12.96
N PRO A 162 -6.14 17.12 -11.93
CA PRO A 162 -6.33 15.66 -11.96
C PRO A 162 -7.17 15.19 -13.14
N ASP A 163 -6.69 14.15 -13.82
CA ASP A 163 -7.19 13.69 -15.13
C ASP A 163 -8.61 13.09 -15.14
N TRP A 164 -9.27 12.87 -13.99
CA TRP A 164 -10.60 12.26 -13.96
C TRP A 164 -11.57 13.00 -13.03
N ALA A 165 -12.29 13.98 -13.57
CA ALA A 165 -13.48 14.55 -12.90
C ALA A 165 -14.72 13.73 -13.26
N CYS A 166 -15.65 13.56 -12.32
CA CYS A 166 -16.93 12.95 -12.63
C CYS A 166 -17.65 13.75 -13.73
N PRO A 167 -18.08 13.13 -14.84
CA PRO A 167 -18.73 13.84 -15.95
C PRO A 167 -20.19 14.21 -15.66
N VAL A 168 -20.77 13.77 -14.54
CA VAL A 168 -22.17 14.01 -14.20
C VAL A 168 -22.37 15.47 -13.75
N PRO A 169 -23.24 16.25 -14.43
CA PRO A 169 -23.50 17.64 -14.06
C PRO A 169 -23.94 17.78 -12.61
N GLY A 170 -23.28 18.66 -11.85
CA GLY A 170 -23.55 18.86 -10.42
C GLY A 170 -22.74 17.95 -9.48
N CYS A 171 -21.95 17.01 -10.01
CA CYS A 171 -20.98 16.25 -9.23
C CYS A 171 -19.59 16.91 -9.29
N TYR A 172 -19.00 17.19 -8.14
CA TYR A 172 -17.68 17.85 -8.03
C TYR A 172 -16.56 16.90 -7.59
N LYS A 173 -16.80 15.58 -7.63
CA LYS A 173 -15.81 14.58 -7.26
C LYS A 173 -14.70 14.47 -8.32
N THR A 174 -13.47 14.46 -7.85
CA THR A 174 -12.27 14.23 -8.67
C THR A 174 -11.56 12.97 -8.19
N PHE A 175 -11.00 12.23 -9.14
CA PHE A 175 -10.29 10.97 -8.92
C PHE A 175 -8.85 11.15 -9.35
N TRP A 176 -7.95 10.65 -8.51
CA TRP A 176 -6.50 10.82 -8.70
C TRP A 176 -5.83 9.53 -9.21
N GLU A 177 -6.53 8.39 -9.20
CA GLU A 177 -6.03 7.07 -9.62
C GLU A 177 -7.20 6.21 -10.18
N ARG A 178 -6.97 5.55 -11.34
CA ARG A 178 -7.82 4.58 -12.09
C ARG A 178 -9.21 5.02 -12.58
N GLU A 179 -9.52 4.65 -13.82
CA GLU A 179 -10.88 4.68 -14.41
C GLU A 179 -11.89 3.89 -13.54
N ASP A 180 -11.47 2.77 -12.93
CA ASP A 180 -12.31 1.96 -12.04
C ASP A 180 -12.92 2.74 -10.86
N ASN A 181 -12.19 3.69 -10.27
CA ASN A 181 -12.71 4.49 -9.15
C ASN A 181 -13.75 5.51 -9.61
N LEU A 182 -13.52 6.09 -10.79
CA LEU A 182 -14.51 6.93 -11.46
C LEU A 182 -15.76 6.10 -11.81
N MET A 183 -15.58 4.88 -12.32
CA MET A 183 -16.66 4.00 -12.75
C MET A 183 -17.46 3.41 -11.58
N ALA A 184 -16.79 3.01 -10.50
CA ALA A 184 -17.45 2.60 -9.25
C ALA A 184 -18.23 3.77 -8.65
N HIS A 185 -17.65 4.97 -8.61
CA HIS A 185 -18.38 6.16 -8.19
C HIS A 185 -19.60 6.46 -9.05
N ILE A 186 -19.47 6.44 -10.38
CA ILE A 186 -20.59 6.64 -11.30
C ILE A 186 -21.67 5.59 -11.06
N THR A 187 -21.27 4.32 -10.89
CA THR A 187 -22.20 3.22 -10.64
C THR A 187 -22.94 3.39 -9.31
N ASP A 188 -22.20 3.64 -8.22
CA ASP A 188 -22.72 3.69 -6.85
C ASP A 188 -23.45 4.99 -6.48
N VAL A 189 -23.15 6.08 -7.18
CA VAL A 189 -23.72 7.40 -6.87
C VAL A 189 -24.72 7.83 -7.92
N HIS A 190 -24.42 7.63 -9.20
CA HIS A 190 -25.20 8.17 -10.30
C HIS A 190 -26.12 7.14 -10.94
N LEU A 191 -25.77 5.84 -10.94
CA LEU A 191 -26.55 4.77 -11.56
C LEU A 191 -27.28 3.86 -10.57
N THR A 192 -27.20 4.08 -9.25
CA THR A 192 -27.98 3.27 -8.31
C THR A 192 -29.48 3.46 -8.52
N ALA A 193 -30.25 2.38 -8.39
CA ALA A 193 -31.70 2.31 -8.64
C ALA A 193 -32.58 3.18 -7.70
N ASP A 194 -31.99 4.07 -6.91
CA ASP A 194 -32.72 5.00 -6.03
C ASP A 194 -32.78 6.39 -6.68
N GLU A 195 -33.82 6.60 -7.49
CA GLU A 195 -34.10 7.84 -8.24
C GLU A 195 -34.22 9.09 -7.34
N ARG A 196 -34.26 8.93 -6.01
CA ARG A 196 -34.41 10.02 -5.03
C ARG A 196 -33.08 10.60 -4.55
N LYS A 197 -31.93 10.01 -4.94
CA LYS A 197 -30.62 10.52 -4.55
C LYS A 197 -30.21 11.74 -5.37
N PRO A 198 -29.63 12.78 -4.75
CA PRO A 198 -29.06 13.91 -5.47
C PRO A 198 -27.97 13.44 -6.44
N GLY A 199 -28.13 13.72 -7.73
CA GLY A 199 -27.19 13.34 -8.78
C GLY A 199 -27.49 11.99 -9.46
N TYR A 200 -28.63 11.35 -9.20
CA TYR A 200 -29.09 10.23 -10.03
C TYR A 200 -29.20 10.63 -11.50
N ILE A 201 -28.73 9.78 -12.41
CA ILE A 201 -28.97 9.91 -13.86
C ILE A 201 -29.71 8.67 -14.34
N SER A 202 -30.74 8.87 -15.16
CA SER A 202 -31.50 7.77 -15.74
C SER A 202 -30.64 6.98 -16.75
N PRO A 203 -31.00 5.72 -17.05
CA PRO A 203 -30.31 4.93 -18.08
C PRO A 203 -30.25 5.62 -19.46
N GLY A 204 -31.27 6.40 -19.81
CA GLY A 204 -31.30 7.20 -21.04
C GLY A 204 -30.28 8.33 -21.04
N GLU A 205 -30.11 9.01 -19.91
CA GLU A 205 -29.11 10.08 -19.74
C GLU A 205 -27.68 9.52 -19.68
N ALA A 206 -27.49 8.38 -19.01
CA ALA A 206 -26.20 7.67 -19.00
C ALA A 206 -25.75 7.29 -20.42
N THR A 207 -26.67 6.82 -21.26
CA THR A 207 -26.39 6.50 -22.66
C THR A 207 -26.00 7.74 -23.45
N ALA A 208 -26.67 8.88 -23.26
CA ALA A 208 -26.36 10.14 -23.91
C ALA A 208 -24.98 10.71 -23.50
N LEU A 209 -24.51 10.39 -22.30
CA LEU A 209 -23.18 10.74 -21.79
C LEU A 209 -22.07 9.76 -22.22
N GLY A 210 -22.39 8.73 -23.02
CA GLY A 210 -21.41 7.73 -23.46
C GLY A 210 -21.07 6.68 -22.40
N LEU A 211 -21.85 6.57 -21.32
CA LEU A 211 -21.64 5.62 -20.21
C LEU A 211 -22.35 4.27 -20.44
N GLY A 212 -22.98 4.09 -21.61
CA GLY A 212 -23.95 3.03 -21.88
C GLY A 212 -23.41 1.60 -22.12
N SER A 213 -22.11 1.34 -21.99
CA SER A 213 -21.54 -0.01 -22.15
C SER A 213 -21.23 -0.73 -20.83
N ILE A 214 -21.62 -0.16 -19.69
CA ILE A 214 -21.42 -0.80 -18.39
C ILE A 214 -22.59 -1.77 -18.18
N ASP A 215 -22.39 -3.02 -18.59
CA ASP A 215 -23.31 -4.13 -18.31
C ASP A 215 -23.31 -4.35 -16.79
N ALA A 216 -24.22 -3.67 -16.09
CA ALA A 216 -24.48 -3.84 -14.67
C ALA A 216 -25.11 -5.23 -14.45
N ARG A 217 -24.27 -6.27 -14.49
CA ARG A 217 -24.63 -7.58 -13.98
C ARG A 217 -24.01 -7.75 -12.61
N PHE A 218 -24.90 -7.63 -11.63
CA PHE A 218 -24.74 -8.08 -10.26
C PHE A 218 -24.19 -9.51 -10.17
#